data_AF-A0A078AIA7-F1
#
_entry.id   AF-A0A078AIA7-F1
#
_cell.length_a   1.000
_cell.length_b   1.000
_cell.length_c   1.000
_cell.angle_alpha   90.00
_cell.angle_beta   90.00
_cell.angle_gamma   90.00
#
_symmetry.space_group_name_H-M   'P 1'
#
loop_
_entity.id
_entity.type
_entity.pdbx_description
1 polymer ?
#
loop_
_entity_poly.entity_id
_entity_poly.type
_entity_poly.pdbx_seq_one_letter_code
_entity_poly.pdbx_strand_id
1 'polypeptide(L)'
;MGCTSGKTHVIVVEDKYRELGLRIPSAKEYESDFEKQAFMTINVIRREPKLFIPELRRLKSNKLEQLIKKLESIQNDSLCFVDYDQDANQACRTNNKNMLKKDQPAPFIDLVVIKKEDEWQTNKDMKVKQDVRKESKKDQQPSGKGPNTVIYEKLIAQKNNKAVDALEYTYNQWMGRPHELILLNMMNEYEKSGEPAEIDPKTSKVGISFLGQNDIGNIFQIIYVKQNSNQIQ
;
A
#
# COMPACT_ATOMS: atom_id res chain seq x y z
N MET A 1 -20.39 37.56 -8.30
CA MET A 1 -19.83 36.48 -7.44
C MET A 1 -19.12 35.48 -8.35
N GLY A 2 -17.79 35.51 -8.40
CA GLY A 2 -17.01 34.65 -9.30
C GLY A 2 -16.63 33.35 -8.60
N CYS A 3 -17.05 32.21 -9.15
CA CYS A 3 -16.56 30.90 -8.74
C CYS A 3 -15.10 30.78 -9.19
N THR A 4 -14.14 31.03 -8.30
CA THR A 4 -12.75 30.66 -8.53
C THR A 4 -12.63 29.15 -8.46
N SER A 5 -12.69 28.48 -9.61
CA SER A 5 -12.28 27.09 -9.74
C SER A 5 -10.81 26.99 -9.33
N GLY A 6 -10.55 26.60 -8.08
CA GLY A 6 -9.19 26.40 -7.58
C GLY A 6 -8.49 25.37 -8.45
N LYS A 7 -7.35 25.75 -9.07
CA LYS A 7 -6.54 24.82 -9.84
C LYS A 7 -6.15 23.66 -8.93
N THR A 8 -6.49 22.43 -9.34
CA THR A 8 -6.06 21.23 -8.63
C THR A 8 -4.55 21.21 -8.63
N HIS A 9 -3.94 21.41 -7.46
CA HIS A 9 -2.51 21.27 -7.29
C HIS A 9 -2.13 19.81 -7.58
N VAL A 10 -1.42 19.56 -8.68
CA VAL A 10 -0.92 18.23 -9.03
C VAL A 10 0.51 18.15 -8.54
N ILE A 11 0.75 17.31 -7.53
CA ILE A 11 2.10 17.02 -7.05
C ILE A 11 2.75 16.06 -8.05
N VAL A 12 3.81 16.50 -8.73
CA VAL A 12 4.67 15.62 -9.52
C VAL A 12 5.78 15.13 -8.59
N VAL A 13 5.60 13.92 -8.07
CA VAL A 13 6.48 13.35 -7.03
C VAL A 13 7.93 13.23 -7.50
N GLU A 14 8.16 12.87 -8.76
CA GLU A 14 9.51 12.71 -9.31
C GLU A 14 10.28 14.04 -9.34
N ASP A 15 9.62 15.14 -9.74
CA ASP A 15 10.24 16.47 -9.75
C ASP A 15 10.64 16.89 -8.33
N LYS A 16 9.73 16.70 -7.37
CA LYS A 16 10.01 16.99 -5.95
C LYS A 16 11.13 16.12 -5.40
N TYR A 17 11.16 14.84 -5.75
CA TYR A 17 12.22 13.93 -5.35
C TYR A 17 13.60 14.38 -5.89
N ARG A 18 13.66 14.90 -7.12
CA ARG A 18 14.87 15.49 -7.72
C ARG A 18 15.28 16.80 -7.07
N GLU A 19 14.32 17.70 -6.81
CA GLU A 19 14.57 18.99 -6.13
C GLU A 19 15.20 18.79 -4.74
N LEU A 20 14.83 17.71 -4.05
CA LEU A 20 15.38 17.32 -2.76
C LEU A 20 16.79 16.74 -2.83
N GLY A 21 17.39 16.62 -4.02
CA GLY A 21 18.73 16.07 -4.22
C GLY A 21 18.81 14.57 -3.97
N LEU A 22 17.68 13.85 -3.99
CA LEU A 22 17.64 12.42 -3.73
C LEU A 22 18.07 11.64 -4.97
N ARG A 23 18.80 10.56 -4.75
CA ARG A 23 19.22 9.66 -5.84
C ARG A 23 17.98 9.00 -6.45
N ILE A 24 17.73 9.31 -7.72
CA ILE A 24 16.66 8.68 -8.49
C ILE A 24 16.93 7.18 -8.55
N PRO A 25 16.00 6.35 -8.05
CA PRO A 25 16.14 4.91 -8.13
C PRO A 25 16.16 4.41 -9.58
N SER A 26 16.91 3.34 -9.83
CA SER A 26 17.02 2.79 -11.18
C SER A 26 15.72 2.10 -11.57
N ALA A 27 15.29 2.24 -12.82
CA ALA A 27 14.12 1.51 -13.33
C ALA A 27 14.26 -0.02 -13.23
N LYS A 28 15.50 -0.54 -13.11
CA LYS A 28 15.78 -1.98 -12.96
C LYS A 28 15.52 -2.51 -11.55
N GLU A 29 15.39 -1.63 -10.56
CA GLU A 29 15.17 -2.02 -9.16
C GLU A 29 13.69 -2.32 -8.87
N TYR A 30 12.77 -1.84 -9.71
CA TYR A 30 11.31 -1.91 -9.53
C TYR A 30 10.66 -2.72 -10.64
N GLU A 31 9.55 -3.39 -10.34
CA GLU A 31 8.76 -4.12 -11.35
C GLU A 31 7.78 -3.20 -12.09
N SER A 32 7.45 -2.05 -11.51
CA SER A 32 6.57 -1.06 -12.13
C SER A 32 6.89 0.38 -11.73
N ASP A 33 6.50 1.33 -12.57
CA ASP A 33 6.55 2.77 -12.24
C ASP A 33 5.70 3.11 -11.02
N PHE A 34 4.65 2.33 -10.76
CA PHE A 34 3.81 2.50 -9.57
C PHE A 34 4.62 2.27 -8.29
N GLU A 35 5.41 1.19 -8.21
CA GLU A 35 6.29 0.89 -7.08
C GLU A 35 7.34 1.99 -6.88
N LYS A 36 7.98 2.41 -7.98
CA LYS A 36 8.99 3.48 -7.97
C LYS A 36 8.39 4.78 -7.42
N GLN A 37 7.22 5.20 -7.90
CA GLN A 37 6.56 6.41 -7.43
C GLN A 37 6.06 6.30 -5.98
N ALA A 38 5.58 5.13 -5.55
CA ALA A 38 5.21 4.89 -4.16
C ALA A 38 6.42 5.05 -3.24
N PHE A 39 7.57 4.44 -3.59
CA PHE A 39 8.83 4.59 -2.86
C PHE A 39 9.29 6.05 -2.78
N MET A 40 9.31 6.75 -3.93
CA MET A 40 9.65 8.17 -3.96
C MET A 40 8.72 8.98 -3.06
N THR A 41 7.41 8.73 -3.11
CA THR A 41 6.42 9.46 -2.32
C THR A 41 6.72 9.34 -0.82
N ILE A 42 7.02 8.14 -0.33
CA ILE A 42 7.35 7.91 1.08
C ILE A 42 8.55 8.78 1.49
N ASN A 43 9.60 8.80 0.68
CA ASN A 43 10.79 9.60 0.97
C ASN A 43 10.55 11.12 0.85
N VAL A 44 9.71 11.58 -0.09
CA VAL A 44 9.30 13.00 -0.15
C VAL A 44 8.48 13.38 1.08
N ILE A 45 7.53 12.54 1.53
CA ILE A 45 6.76 12.77 2.76
C ILE A 45 7.68 12.91 3.97
N ARG A 46 8.70 12.06 4.08
CA ARG A 46 9.64 12.09 5.21
C ARG A 46 10.48 13.36 5.24
N ARG A 47 10.80 13.93 4.06
CA ARG A 47 11.61 15.15 3.93
C ARG A 47 10.80 16.43 4.03
N GLU A 48 9.64 16.46 3.39
CA GLU A 48 8.73 17.61 3.31
C GLU A 48 7.28 17.19 3.59
N PRO A 49 6.95 16.82 4.84
CA PRO A 49 5.61 16.32 5.19
C PRO A 49 4.50 17.34 4.90
N LYS A 50 4.82 18.64 4.97
CA LYS A 50 3.90 19.75 4.72
C LYS A 50 3.39 19.82 3.28
N LEU A 51 4.16 19.29 2.32
CA LEU A 51 3.82 19.31 0.89
C LEU A 51 2.48 18.61 0.60
N PHE A 52 2.12 17.60 1.39
CA PHE A 52 0.93 16.78 1.16
C PHE A 52 -0.29 17.22 1.98
N ILE A 53 -0.17 18.23 2.85
CA ILE A 53 -1.30 18.75 3.63
C ILE A 53 -2.49 19.16 2.74
N PRO A 54 -2.32 19.84 1.59
CA PRO A 54 -3.44 20.18 0.71
C PRO A 54 -4.21 18.96 0.20
N GLU A 55 -3.52 17.85 -0.08
CA GLU A 55 -4.16 16.60 -0.52
C GLU A 55 -4.84 15.90 0.66
N LEU A 56 -4.21 15.87 1.83
CA LEU A 56 -4.80 15.31 3.05
C LEU A 56 -6.10 16.02 3.44
N ARG A 57 -6.16 17.36 3.32
CA ARG A 57 -7.38 18.15 3.59
C ARG A 57 -8.57 17.81 2.68
N ARG A 58 -8.34 17.14 1.55
CA ARG A 58 -9.41 16.66 0.67
C ARG A 58 -10.01 15.34 1.15
N LEU A 59 -9.30 14.61 1.99
CA LEU A 59 -9.78 13.38 2.61
C LEU A 59 -10.72 13.71 3.77
N LYS A 60 -11.65 12.80 4.07
CA LYS A 60 -12.60 12.95 5.18
C LYS A 60 -12.23 11.98 6.29
N SER A 61 -11.67 12.48 7.38
CA SER A 61 -11.33 11.71 8.58
C SER A 61 -11.55 12.54 9.85
N ASN A 62 -11.96 11.89 10.94
CA ASN A 62 -12.17 12.53 12.24
C ASN A 62 -10.85 12.91 12.93
N LYS A 63 -9.75 12.23 12.60
CA LYS A 63 -8.41 12.48 13.18
C LYS A 63 -7.49 13.27 12.25
N LEU A 64 -8.00 13.73 11.11
CA LEU A 64 -7.24 14.45 10.09
C LEU A 64 -6.50 15.68 10.63
N GLU A 65 -7.17 16.51 11.43
CA GLU A 65 -6.57 17.72 12.00
C GLU A 65 -5.41 17.41 12.95
N GLN A 66 -5.47 16.30 13.67
CA GLN A 66 -4.38 15.87 14.56
C GLN A 66 -3.19 15.37 13.74
N LEU A 67 -3.44 14.63 12.66
CA LEU A 67 -2.39 14.23 11.70
C LEU A 67 -1.74 15.45 11.05
N ILE A 68 -2.51 16.42 10.58
CA ILE A 68 -1.99 17.66 9.98
C ILE A 68 -1.09 18.40 10.96
N LYS A 69 -1.55 18.61 12.21
CA LYS A 69 -0.73 19.25 13.26
C LYS A 69 0.59 18.51 13.50
N LYS A 70 0.53 17.17 13.48
CA LYS A 70 1.74 16.35 13.62
C LYS A 70 2.69 16.55 12.44
N LEU A 71 2.19 16.51 11.21
CA LEU A 71 2.99 16.78 10.00
C LEU A 71 3.59 18.21 10.00
N GLU A 72 2.87 19.19 10.54
CA GLU A 72 3.36 20.56 10.68
C GLU A 72 4.48 20.69 11.73
N SER A 73 4.44 19.88 12.78
CA SER A 73 5.45 19.85 13.85
C SER A 73 6.76 19.14 13.48
N ILE A 74 6.75 18.31 12.43
CA ILE A 74 7.96 17.62 11.96
C ILE A 74 8.90 18.64 11.32
N GLN A 75 10.17 18.61 11.73
CA GLN A 75 11.22 19.40 11.11
C GLN A 75 11.76 18.66 9.88
N ASN A 76 12.12 19.39 8.81
CA ASN A 76 12.51 18.78 7.53
C ASN A 76 13.73 17.83 7.62
N ASP A 77 14.55 17.94 8.67
CA ASP A 77 15.74 17.10 8.89
C ASP A 77 15.55 16.00 9.95
N SER A 78 14.35 15.84 10.53
CA SER A 78 14.17 14.91 11.66
C SER A 78 13.96 13.44 11.27
N LEU A 79 13.63 13.15 10.00
CA LEU A 79 13.36 11.79 9.53
C LEU A 79 14.38 11.37 8.47
N CYS A 80 15.09 10.27 8.75
CA CYS A 80 15.98 9.65 7.77
C CYS A 80 15.19 9.07 6.59
N PHE A 81 15.78 9.05 5.40
CA PHE A 81 15.21 8.33 4.26
C PHE A 81 15.09 6.84 4.55
N VAL A 82 14.12 6.20 3.89
CA VAL A 82 13.99 4.74 3.92
C VAL A 82 14.70 4.14 2.73
N ASP A 83 15.38 3.03 2.97
CA ASP A 83 15.98 2.22 1.92
C ASP A 83 14.96 1.26 1.31
N TYR A 84 15.18 0.90 0.04
CA TYR A 84 14.39 -0.12 -0.64
C TYR A 84 14.91 -1.52 -0.27
N ASP A 85 14.15 -2.29 0.50
CA ASP A 85 14.59 -3.60 1.01
C ASP A 85 14.21 -4.73 0.07
N GLN A 86 15.22 -5.35 -0.55
CA GLN A 86 15.04 -6.43 -1.53
C GLN A 86 14.37 -7.68 -0.95
N ASP A 87 14.62 -8.02 0.31
CA ASP A 87 14.00 -9.17 0.96
C ASP A 87 12.52 -8.88 1.26
N ALA A 88 12.20 -7.65 1.67
CA ALA A 88 10.82 -7.22 1.88
C ALA A 88 10.04 -7.15 0.56
N ASN A 89 10.66 -6.65 -0.52
CA ASN A 89 10.09 -6.69 -1.87
C ASN A 89 9.78 -8.11 -2.32
N GLN A 90 10.74 -9.02 -2.13
CA GLN A 90 10.59 -10.43 -2.48
C GLN A 90 9.45 -11.08 -1.69
N ALA A 91 9.27 -10.71 -0.43
CA ALA A 91 8.15 -11.19 0.38
C ALA A 91 6.79 -10.75 -0.20
N CYS A 92 6.62 -9.47 -0.52
CA CYS A 92 5.42 -8.96 -1.19
C CYS A 92 5.16 -9.65 -2.53
N ARG A 93 6.18 -9.75 -3.39
CA ARG A 93 6.05 -10.41 -4.71
C ARG A 93 5.67 -11.88 -4.58
N THR A 94 6.22 -12.57 -3.58
CA THR A 94 5.87 -13.97 -3.29
C THR A 94 4.41 -14.09 -2.86
N ASN A 95 3.93 -13.18 -2.03
CA ASN A 95 2.54 -13.19 -1.60
C ASN A 95 1.57 -12.84 -2.75
N ASN A 96 1.89 -11.84 -3.58
CA ASN A 96 1.14 -11.53 -4.81
C ASN A 96 0.98 -12.78 -5.70
N LYS A 97 2.06 -13.53 -5.94
CA LYS A 97 2.02 -14.80 -6.69
C LYS A 97 1.12 -15.86 -6.02
N ASN A 98 1.10 -15.91 -4.69
CA ASN A 98 0.24 -16.83 -3.94
C ASN A 98 -1.24 -16.44 -4.02
N MET A 99 -1.55 -15.14 -4.03
CA MET A 99 -2.93 -14.65 -4.20
C MET A 99 -3.47 -15.00 -5.58
N LEU A 100 -2.66 -14.81 -6.63
CA LEU A 100 -3.04 -15.21 -8.00
C LEU A 100 -3.41 -16.70 -8.12
N LYS A 101 -2.70 -17.58 -7.39
CA LYS A 101 -2.98 -19.02 -7.42
C LYS A 101 -4.29 -19.40 -6.72
N LYS A 102 -4.73 -18.61 -5.73
CA LYS A 102 -5.98 -18.87 -5.01
C LYS A 102 -7.21 -18.43 -5.80
N ASP A 103 -7.06 -17.39 -6.62
CA ASP A 103 -8.14 -16.82 -7.42
C ASP A 103 -8.30 -17.51 -8.79
N GLN A 104 -7.38 -18.42 -9.15
CA GLN A 104 -7.63 -19.30 -10.29
C GLN A 104 -8.84 -20.19 -9.97
N PRO A 105 -9.90 -20.18 -10.81
CA PRO A 105 -10.94 -21.18 -10.68
C PRO A 105 -10.26 -22.55 -10.71
N ALA A 106 -10.69 -23.45 -9.81
CA ALA A 106 -10.15 -24.82 -9.78
C ALA A 106 -10.10 -25.33 -11.23
N PRO A 107 -9.00 -25.99 -11.66
CA PRO A 107 -8.89 -26.48 -13.02
C PRO A 107 -10.18 -27.23 -13.32
N PHE A 108 -10.82 -26.88 -14.44
CA PHE A 108 -12.06 -27.50 -14.86
C PHE A 108 -11.73 -28.98 -15.08
N ILE A 109 -11.93 -29.79 -14.04
CA ILE A 109 -11.92 -31.23 -14.18
C ILE A 109 -13.18 -31.48 -15.00
N ASP A 110 -13.02 -31.92 -16.24
CA ASP A 110 -14.10 -32.48 -17.05
C ASP A 110 -14.65 -33.70 -16.28
N LEU A 111 -15.53 -33.42 -15.31
CA LEU A 111 -16.47 -34.38 -14.81
C LEU A 111 -17.32 -34.71 -16.02
N VAL A 112 -17.11 -35.91 -16.56
CA VAL A 112 -18.06 -36.57 -17.47
C VAL A 112 -19.38 -36.66 -16.72
N VAL A 113 -20.19 -35.61 -16.83
CA VAL A 113 -21.53 -35.56 -16.29
C VAL A 113 -22.39 -36.45 -17.18
N ILE A 114 -22.71 -37.63 -16.66
CA ILE A 114 -23.80 -38.46 -17.16
C ILE A 114 -25.07 -37.62 -17.05
N LYS A 115 -25.57 -37.14 -18.19
CA LYS A 115 -26.80 -36.37 -18.27
C LYS A 115 -27.96 -37.17 -17.68
N LYS A 116 -28.61 -36.62 -16.65
CA LYS A 116 -30.04 -36.76 -16.48
C LYS A 116 -30.64 -35.37 -16.61
N GLU A 117 -31.38 -35.21 -17.69
CA GLU A 117 -32.32 -34.11 -17.91
C GLU A 117 -33.37 -34.17 -16.79
N ASP A 118 -33.62 -33.04 -16.14
CA ASP A 118 -34.98 -32.57 -15.90
C ASP A 118 -34.94 -31.08 -15.53
N GLU A 119 -35.86 -30.38 -16.19
CA GLU A 119 -36.38 -29.03 -16.07
C GLU A 119 -35.96 -28.19 -14.84
N TRP A 120 -35.67 -26.90 -15.05
CA TRP A 120 -36.24 -25.84 -14.20
C TRP A 120 -36.29 -24.49 -14.93
N GLN A 121 -37.39 -23.80 -14.71
CA GLN A 121 -37.89 -22.65 -15.47
C GLN A 121 -37.10 -21.36 -15.25
N THR A 122 -37.17 -20.53 -16.30
CA THR A 122 -36.80 -19.12 -16.37
C THR A 122 -37.29 -18.28 -15.20
N ASN A 123 -36.38 -17.55 -14.56
CA ASN A 123 -36.74 -16.33 -13.84
C ASN A 123 -35.87 -15.16 -14.34
N LYS A 124 -36.51 -14.32 -15.17
CA LYS A 124 -36.10 -12.94 -15.48
C LYS A 124 -36.34 -12.12 -14.21
N ASP A 125 -35.27 -11.56 -13.63
CA ASP A 125 -35.25 -10.22 -13.03
C ASP A 125 -33.89 -9.95 -12.36
N MET A 126 -32.88 -9.61 -13.18
CA MET A 126 -31.64 -9.01 -12.67
C MET A 126 -31.83 -7.50 -12.53
N LYS A 127 -32.35 -7.09 -11.36
CA LYS A 127 -32.10 -5.77 -10.79
C LYS A 127 -30.71 -5.80 -10.12
N VAL A 128 -29.64 -5.75 -10.92
CA VAL A 128 -28.26 -5.57 -10.43
C VAL A 128 -27.82 -4.17 -10.77
N LYS A 129 -28.24 -3.20 -9.93
CA LYS A 129 -27.68 -1.85 -9.95
C LYS A 129 -27.45 -1.39 -8.51
N GLN A 130 -26.16 -1.15 -8.21
CA GLN A 130 -25.63 -0.16 -7.25
C GLN A 130 -25.41 -0.48 -5.76
N ASP A 131 -25.36 -1.74 -5.30
CA ASP A 131 -24.98 -2.02 -3.90
C ASP A 131 -23.52 -2.49 -3.66
N VAL A 132 -22.69 -2.60 -4.71
CA VAL A 132 -21.32 -3.16 -4.58
C VAL A 132 -20.31 -2.26 -3.85
N ARG A 133 -20.64 -1.00 -3.51
CA ARG A 133 -19.64 -0.04 -3.00
C ARG A 133 -19.54 0.08 -1.47
N LYS A 134 -20.30 -0.70 -0.69
CA LYS A 134 -20.28 -0.62 0.78
C LYS A 134 -19.59 -1.77 1.52
N GLU A 135 -19.21 -2.86 0.83
CA GLU A 135 -18.64 -4.04 1.50
C GLU A 135 -17.11 -4.04 1.65
N SER A 136 -16.37 -3.16 0.97
CA SER A 136 -14.89 -3.18 0.98
C SER A 136 -14.21 -2.71 2.28
N LYS A 137 -14.98 -2.33 3.32
CA LYS A 137 -14.41 -1.88 4.60
C LYS A 137 -14.14 -2.99 5.61
N LYS A 138 -14.70 -4.20 5.43
CA LYS A 138 -14.62 -5.26 6.45
C LYS A 138 -13.35 -6.12 6.36
N ASP A 139 -12.67 -6.13 5.23
CA ASP A 139 -11.50 -7.01 4.99
C ASP A 139 -10.13 -6.32 5.23
N GLN A 140 -10.11 -5.11 5.79
CA GLN A 140 -8.87 -4.31 5.97
C GLN A 140 -8.38 -4.24 7.43
N GLN A 141 -8.67 -5.25 8.25
CA GLN A 141 -8.29 -5.27 9.66
C GLN A 141 -7.24 -6.36 9.96
N PRO A 142 -5.97 -6.02 10.19
CA PRO A 142 -4.97 -7.00 10.61
C PRO A 142 -5.10 -7.25 12.12
N SER A 143 -5.54 -8.44 12.51
CA SER A 143 -5.46 -8.96 13.89
C SER A 143 -4.40 -10.06 14.07
N GLY A 144 -3.41 -10.11 13.17
CA GLY A 144 -2.26 -11.01 13.25
C GLY A 144 -1.14 -10.58 12.30
N LYS A 145 0.06 -11.18 12.44
CA LYS A 145 1.15 -11.03 11.47
C LYS A 145 0.61 -11.45 10.10
N GLY A 146 0.56 -10.51 9.16
CA GLY A 146 0.05 -10.82 7.84
C GLY A 146 1.03 -11.66 7.01
N PRO A 147 0.57 -12.18 5.85
CA PRO A 147 1.35 -13.12 5.05
C PRO A 147 2.69 -12.54 4.58
N ASN A 148 2.79 -11.22 4.35
CA ASN A 148 4.01 -10.60 3.88
C ASN A 148 5.11 -10.65 4.96
N THR A 149 4.76 -10.32 6.18
CA THR A 149 5.65 -10.32 7.36
C THR A 149 6.11 -11.73 7.67
N VAL A 150 5.22 -12.73 7.56
CA VAL A 150 5.60 -14.14 7.75
C VAL A 150 6.61 -14.60 6.68
N ILE A 151 6.44 -14.21 5.42
CA ILE A 151 7.40 -14.54 4.37
C ILE A 151 8.71 -13.79 4.59
N TYR A 152 8.65 -12.50 4.93
CA TYR A 152 9.82 -11.67 5.18
C TYR A 152 10.64 -12.18 6.38
N GLU A 153 9.99 -12.53 7.50
CA GLU A 153 10.63 -13.14 8.66
C GLU A 153 11.38 -14.42 8.29
N LYS A 154 10.81 -15.27 7.42
CA LYS A 154 11.51 -16.48 6.95
C LYS A 154 12.76 -16.14 6.14
N LEU A 155 12.69 -15.15 5.24
CA LEU A 155 13.85 -14.70 4.45
C LEU A 155 14.96 -14.13 5.33
N ILE A 156 14.61 -13.35 6.36
CA ILE A 156 15.58 -12.77 7.28
C ILE A 156 16.12 -13.80 8.29
N ALA A 157 15.28 -14.68 8.81
CA ALA A 157 15.69 -15.73 9.75
C ALA A 157 16.74 -16.66 9.12
N GLN A 158 16.56 -17.02 7.83
CA GLN A 158 17.53 -17.79 7.06
C GLN A 158 18.91 -17.14 6.99
N LYS A 159 18.98 -15.80 7.05
CA LYS A 159 20.25 -15.05 6.95
C LYS A 159 20.87 -14.75 8.31
N ASN A 160 20.06 -14.31 9.27
CA ASN A 160 20.56 -13.60 10.46
C ASN A 160 19.94 -14.03 11.80
N ASN A 161 18.94 -14.92 11.82
CA ASN A 161 18.21 -15.33 13.03
C ASN A 161 17.72 -14.15 13.92
N LYS A 162 17.40 -13.00 13.30
CA LYS A 162 16.95 -11.78 13.99
C LYS A 162 15.43 -11.70 13.97
N ALA A 163 14.84 -11.32 15.11
CA ALA A 163 13.45 -10.88 15.15
C ALA A 163 13.27 -9.63 14.28
N VAL A 164 12.13 -9.52 13.61
CA VAL A 164 11.82 -8.41 12.70
C VAL A 164 10.63 -7.65 13.28
N ASP A 165 10.76 -6.33 13.39
CA ASP A 165 9.63 -5.44 13.62
C ASP A 165 9.23 -4.83 12.28
N ALA A 166 8.05 -5.22 11.78
CA ALA A 166 7.56 -4.79 10.48
C ALA A 166 6.04 -4.61 10.52
N LEU A 167 5.57 -3.64 9.74
CA LEU A 167 4.16 -3.35 9.54
C LEU A 167 3.82 -3.52 8.06
N GLU A 168 2.75 -4.23 7.76
CA GLU A 168 2.34 -4.49 6.37
C GLU A 168 0.94 -3.98 6.06
N TYR A 169 0.73 -3.70 4.77
CA TYR A 169 -0.57 -3.40 4.20
C TYR A 169 -0.74 -4.12 2.87
N THR A 170 -1.96 -4.58 2.59
CA THR A 170 -2.35 -5.16 1.32
C THR A 170 -3.64 -4.49 0.84
N TYR A 171 -3.64 -4.03 -0.39
CA TYR A 171 -4.78 -3.40 -1.05
C TYR A 171 -5.10 -4.17 -2.32
N ASN A 172 -6.36 -4.58 -2.44
CA ASN A 172 -6.89 -5.18 -3.65
C ASN A 172 -7.68 -4.14 -4.43
N GLN A 173 -7.59 -4.21 -5.75
CA GLN A 173 -8.33 -3.37 -6.70
C GLN A 173 -8.08 -1.86 -6.53
N TRP A 174 -6.84 -1.47 -6.21
CA TRP A 174 -6.50 -0.05 -6.12
C TRP A 174 -6.45 0.61 -7.51
N MET A 175 -7.21 1.68 -7.71
CA MET A 175 -7.33 2.40 -8.99
C MET A 175 -6.80 3.84 -8.94
N GLY A 176 -6.34 4.31 -7.77
CA GLY A 176 -5.82 5.65 -7.59
C GLY A 176 -4.33 5.77 -7.94
N ARG A 177 -3.75 6.94 -7.69
CA ARG A 177 -2.32 7.20 -7.88
C ARG A 177 -1.48 6.64 -6.72
N PRO A 178 -0.18 6.38 -6.91
CA PRO A 178 0.71 5.87 -5.85
C PRO A 178 0.70 6.74 -4.60
N HIS A 179 0.79 8.08 -4.75
CA HIS A 179 0.83 8.95 -3.58
C HIS A 179 -0.48 9.02 -2.83
N GLU A 180 -1.62 8.91 -3.52
CA GLU A 180 -2.94 8.86 -2.89
C GLU A 180 -3.05 7.63 -1.98
N LEU A 181 -2.47 6.49 -2.40
CA LEU A 181 -2.44 5.27 -1.62
C LEU A 181 -1.57 5.45 -0.36
N ILE A 182 -0.37 6.03 -0.49
CA ILE A 182 0.51 6.29 0.65
C ILE A 182 -0.15 7.25 1.66
N LEU A 183 -0.83 8.31 1.19
CA LEU A 183 -1.57 9.21 2.08
C LEU A 183 -2.75 8.52 2.78
N LEU A 184 -3.44 7.62 2.07
CA LEU A 184 -4.50 6.79 2.66
C LEU A 184 -3.96 5.85 3.74
N ASN A 185 -2.80 5.20 3.51
CA ASN A 185 -2.13 4.36 4.50
C ASN A 185 -1.82 5.16 5.76
N MET A 186 -1.17 6.32 5.58
CA MET A 186 -0.80 7.21 6.67
C MET A 186 -2.02 7.65 7.49
N MET A 187 -3.11 8.03 6.83
CA MET A 187 -4.35 8.43 7.50
C MET A 187 -4.98 7.27 8.28
N ASN A 188 -5.10 6.09 7.66
CA ASN A 188 -5.68 4.91 8.30
C ASN A 188 -4.85 4.43 9.49
N GLU A 189 -3.53 4.46 9.39
CA GLU A 189 -2.60 4.11 10.46
C GLU A 189 -2.68 5.13 11.59
N TYR A 190 -2.70 6.43 11.28
CA TYR A 190 -2.90 7.48 12.27
C TYR A 190 -4.21 7.31 13.03
N GLU A 191 -5.27 6.89 12.34
CA GLU A 191 -6.54 6.60 12.99
C GLU A 191 -6.46 5.43 13.97
N LYS A 192 -5.63 4.43 13.67
CA LYS A 192 -5.47 3.22 14.49
C LYS A 192 -4.49 3.42 15.66
N SER A 193 -3.27 3.89 15.37
CA SER A 193 -2.15 3.94 16.31
C SER A 193 -1.74 5.36 16.74
N GLY A 194 -2.10 6.39 15.95
CA GLY A 194 -1.59 7.76 16.10
C GLY A 194 -0.15 7.95 15.59
N GLU A 195 0.53 6.88 15.17
CA GLU A 195 1.94 6.86 14.77
C GLU A 195 2.07 6.16 13.40
N PRO A 196 1.93 6.91 12.29
CA PRO A 196 2.01 6.34 10.96
C PRO A 196 3.41 5.84 10.64
N ALA A 197 3.51 4.67 10.02
CA ALA A 197 4.81 4.09 9.68
C ALA A 197 5.62 4.97 8.69
N GLU A 198 4.95 5.75 7.85
CA GLU A 198 5.58 6.68 6.91
C GLU A 198 6.41 7.75 7.61
N ILE A 199 5.96 8.21 8.78
CA ILE A 199 6.61 9.27 9.58
C ILE A 199 7.22 8.75 10.89
N ASP A 200 7.21 7.44 11.12
CA ASP A 200 7.87 6.82 12.26
C ASP A 200 9.40 6.93 12.08
N PRO A 201 10.13 7.54 13.04
CA PRO A 201 11.59 7.61 13.01
C PRO A 201 12.28 6.24 12.98
N LYS A 202 11.62 5.19 13.49
CA LYS A 202 12.16 3.82 13.48
C LYS A 202 12.04 3.15 12.13
N THR A 203 11.15 3.61 11.25
CA THR A 203 11.05 3.04 9.90
C THR A 203 12.33 3.38 9.14
N SER A 204 13.06 2.34 8.75
CA SER A 204 14.38 2.45 8.11
C SER A 204 14.38 1.92 6.69
N LYS A 205 13.47 0.99 6.38
CA LYS A 205 13.36 0.42 5.05
C LYS A 205 11.91 0.14 4.68
N VAL A 206 11.69 -0.07 3.39
CA VAL A 206 10.39 -0.41 2.85
C VAL A 206 10.51 -1.49 1.77
N GLY A 207 9.59 -2.46 1.81
CA GLY A 207 9.32 -3.37 0.70
C GLY A 207 8.02 -2.98 0.02
N ILE A 208 7.98 -2.93 -1.31
CA ILE A 208 6.80 -2.57 -2.10
C ILE A 208 6.67 -3.54 -3.27
N SER A 209 5.44 -4.03 -3.51
CA SER A 209 5.09 -4.71 -4.75
C SER A 209 3.74 -4.24 -5.27
N PHE A 210 3.67 -4.00 -6.57
CA PHE A 210 2.43 -3.70 -7.29
C PHE A 210 2.27 -4.68 -8.45
N LEU A 211 1.14 -5.38 -8.45
CA LEU A 211 0.77 -6.31 -9.49
C LEU A 211 -0.50 -5.81 -10.17
N GLY A 212 -0.36 -5.26 -11.37
CA GLY A 212 -1.51 -4.93 -12.22
C GLY A 212 -2.06 -6.16 -12.93
N GLN A 213 -3.36 -6.41 -12.83
CA GLN A 213 -4.06 -7.49 -13.53
C GLN A 213 -5.40 -6.99 -14.07
N ASN A 214 -5.74 -7.39 -15.30
CA ASN A 214 -6.98 -6.99 -15.94
C ASN A 214 -8.23 -7.59 -15.26
N ASP A 215 -8.11 -8.82 -14.75
CA ASP A 215 -9.28 -9.60 -14.30
C ASP A 215 -9.54 -9.49 -12.79
N ILE A 216 -8.47 -9.58 -11.98
CA ILE A 216 -8.55 -9.60 -10.50
C ILE A 216 -8.45 -8.17 -9.94
N GLY A 217 -8.04 -7.22 -10.78
CA GLY A 217 -7.70 -5.85 -10.41
C GLY A 217 -6.30 -5.75 -9.80
N ASN A 218 -5.89 -4.51 -9.49
CA ASN A 218 -4.53 -4.23 -9.04
C ASN A 218 -4.31 -4.66 -7.59
N ILE A 219 -3.25 -5.42 -7.32
CA ILE A 219 -2.85 -5.79 -5.95
C ILE A 219 -1.62 -4.96 -5.58
N PHE A 220 -1.73 -4.14 -4.53
CA PHE A 220 -0.62 -3.39 -3.96
C PHE A 220 -0.29 -3.91 -2.57
N GLN A 221 0.98 -4.12 -2.31
CA GLN A 221 1.49 -4.59 -1.04
C GLN A 221 2.68 -3.73 -0.61
N ILE A 222 2.74 -3.43 0.67
CA ILE A 222 3.83 -2.66 1.27
C ILE A 222 4.17 -3.19 2.65
N ILE A 223 5.46 -3.23 2.99
CA ILE A 223 6.00 -3.55 4.30
C ILE A 223 6.91 -2.42 4.73
N TYR A 224 6.64 -1.81 5.88
CA TYR A 224 7.53 -0.88 6.55
C TYR A 224 8.37 -1.64 7.58
N VAL A 225 9.70 -1.60 7.44
CA VAL A 225 10.63 -2.32 8.31
C VAL A 225 11.24 -1.35 9.31
N LYS A 226 11.07 -1.64 10.60
CA LYS A 226 11.56 -0.83 11.70
C LYS A 226 12.94 -1.27 12.17
N GLN A 227 13.79 -0.30 12.52
CA GLN A 227 15.06 -0.55 13.18
C GLN A 227 14.81 -1.04 14.60
N ASN A 228 15.30 -2.24 14.90
CA ASN A 228 15.32 -2.73 16.28
C ASN A 228 16.41 -1.99 17.06
N SER A 229 16.01 -1.29 18.13
CA SER A 229 16.89 -0.45 18.96
C SER A 229 18.06 -1.19 19.63
N ASN A 230 18.09 -2.53 19.59
CA ASN A 230 19.13 -3.36 20.21
C ASN A 230 20.34 -3.65 19.28
N GLN A 231 20.45 -2.99 18.13
CA GLN A 231 21.63 -3.09 17.27
C GLN A 231 22.55 -1.89 17.52
N ILE A 232 23.33 -1.95 18.59
CA ILE A 232 24.53 -1.12 18.72
C ILE A 232 25.52 -1.68 17.68
N GLN A 233 25.78 -0.92 16.62
CA GLN A 233 26.86 -1.20 15.67
C GLN A 233 28.20 -0.74 16.25
#